data_AF-A0A062UNC4-F1
#
_entry.id   AF-A0A062UNC4-F1
#
_cell.length_a   1.000
_cell.length_b   1.000
_cell.length_c   1.000
_cell.angle_alpha   90.00
_cell.angle_beta   90.00
_cell.angle_gamma   90.00
#
_symmetry.space_group_name_H-M   'P 1'
#
loop_
_entity.id
_entity.type
_entity.pdbx_description
1 polymer ?
#
loop_
_entity_poly.entity_id
_entity_poly.type
_entity_poly.pdbx_seq_one_letter_code
_entity_poly.pdbx_strand_id
1 'polypeptide(L)'
;MDIKPAGTLVVLGNGPSLRGFDFERLSGVATLGMNAAYRHWDRIDWRPTHYACLDDALIETHKSEILRLIAEDKISSFFLSGRMLELEPGLADHPKVRFLDEFVPHWLKRRGQNHGLTFIDSDAFRTGQDAFVTTGAYSVRYAAWLGYDQIVLLGIDLTYHGLPESEAIDDLRLVMTETPKHNPNYFFDDYQRQGDAFQVPNPESHDQELHIAAFEAVRDDFLREQVPVSLINANRLSRLNAEAILPFAELGSLLNEASLGAIIVPLTAGEQDQALDNLWLWAQPAFSPFLGAAPKRRPDLVFVCNNAAAAACEKRVRAFLTNEPVLRDCFDQVRFVTLDLSGDADIYRRENHGPRTNQGFRAGPNNLFFAAMDAVRGHWGHALYIETDCVPIRPDWLGQINRHLQGAEPAWVTGSIYRGSDALGPREKRHINGNAIYATSDPAFQQFIDTVWRPRLAALVVEHPEMPFDCVIEALYEKADGRQGDDDADWRLMRAISHKFRYSALIPNLTGDTASLHMLADQLQELIGASPESCIVHARRLAALIAPLRDSGSKPSIIELLALLREAADGLPPRTPASQHRRRGQHAWTVARVRQGLARRLPPLRRFMD
;
A
#
# COMPACT_ATOMS: atom_id res chain seq x y z
N MET A 1 -12.24 -25.87 24.36
CA MET A 1 -11.20 -25.33 23.44
C MET A 1 -11.93 -24.38 22.52
N ASP A 2 -12.10 -23.14 22.99
CA ASP A 2 -12.69 -22.09 22.19
C ASP A 2 -11.68 -21.66 21.14
N ILE A 3 -12.18 -21.50 19.92
CA ILE A 3 -11.40 -21.14 18.73
C ILE A 3 -10.72 -19.79 19.04
N LYS A 4 -9.38 -19.79 19.15
CA LYS A 4 -8.59 -18.58 19.27
C LYS A 4 -8.92 -17.66 18.08
N PRO A 5 -9.18 -16.37 18.28
CA PRO A 5 -9.43 -15.46 17.17
C PRO A 5 -8.15 -15.37 16.32
N ALA A 6 -8.16 -16.00 15.14
CA ALA A 6 -7.16 -15.72 14.10
C ALA A 6 -7.35 -14.27 13.65
N GLY A 7 -6.27 -13.48 13.57
CA GLY A 7 -6.36 -12.09 13.15
C GLY A 7 -5.32 -11.17 13.77
N THR A 8 -5.32 -9.95 13.25
CA THR A 8 -4.42 -8.87 13.65
C THR A 8 -4.94 -8.15 14.90
N LEU A 9 -4.06 -7.96 15.88
CA LEU A 9 -4.26 -7.00 16.97
C LEU A 9 -3.20 -5.89 16.90
N VAL A 10 -3.63 -4.64 17.04
CA VAL A 10 -2.76 -3.46 17.14
C VAL A 10 -2.57 -3.08 18.61
N VAL A 11 -1.35 -3.23 19.13
CA VAL A 11 -0.96 -2.74 20.45
C VAL A 11 -0.61 -1.26 20.33
N LEU A 12 -1.40 -0.43 21.02
CA LEU A 12 -1.30 1.02 21.01
C LEU A 12 -0.53 1.48 22.24
N GLY A 13 0.73 1.84 22.05
CA GLY A 13 1.47 2.64 23.01
C GLY A 13 0.93 4.08 23.08
N ASN A 14 1.59 4.90 23.88
CA ASN A 14 1.15 6.28 24.11
C ASN A 14 2.16 7.33 23.63
N GLY A 15 3.22 6.91 22.94
CA GLY A 15 4.33 7.78 22.53
C GLY A 15 3.96 8.87 21.52
N PRO A 16 4.80 9.91 21.36
CA PRO A 16 4.55 11.06 20.50
C PRO A 16 4.30 10.73 19.02
N SER A 17 4.71 9.55 18.51
CA SER A 17 4.46 9.18 17.12
C SER A 17 2.97 9.03 16.76
N LEU A 18 2.10 8.91 17.76
CA LEU A 18 0.64 8.88 17.57
C LEU A 18 0.02 10.29 17.51
N ARG A 19 0.80 11.37 17.64
CA ARG A 19 0.25 12.73 17.64
C ARG A 19 -0.40 13.04 16.30
N GLY A 20 -1.69 13.36 16.32
CA GLY A 20 -2.49 13.60 15.12
C GLY A 20 -2.91 12.34 14.36
N PHE A 21 -2.69 11.15 14.92
CA PHE A 21 -3.17 9.89 14.33
C PHE A 21 -4.71 9.82 14.36
N ASP A 22 -5.28 9.39 13.25
CA ASP A 22 -6.72 9.14 13.12
C ASP A 22 -7.06 7.71 13.58
N PHE A 23 -7.64 7.57 14.77
CA PHE A 23 -8.00 6.29 15.37
C PHE A 23 -9.13 5.56 14.63
N GLU A 24 -9.93 6.24 13.79
CA GLU A 24 -10.94 5.58 12.95
C GLU A 24 -10.31 4.65 11.89
N ARG A 25 -9.03 4.84 11.56
CA ARG A 25 -8.28 3.91 10.70
C ARG A 25 -8.20 2.49 11.26
N LEU A 26 -8.32 2.34 12.58
CA LEU A 26 -8.30 1.05 13.28
C LEU A 26 -9.69 0.41 13.37
N SER A 27 -10.72 1.04 12.79
CA SER A 27 -12.09 0.54 12.81
C SER A 27 -12.22 -0.81 12.10
N GLY A 28 -12.60 -1.84 12.88
CA GLY A 28 -12.73 -3.22 12.43
C GLY A 28 -11.50 -4.09 12.66
N VAL A 29 -10.46 -3.56 13.31
CA VAL A 29 -9.27 -4.32 13.75
C VAL A 29 -9.23 -4.35 15.29
N ALA A 30 -8.80 -5.47 15.86
CA ALA A 30 -8.67 -5.57 17.30
C ALA A 30 -7.56 -4.63 17.79
N THR A 31 -7.78 -3.95 18.91
CA THR A 31 -6.81 -3.01 19.49
C THR A 31 -6.60 -3.26 20.97
N LEU A 32 -5.39 -3.00 21.45
CA LEU A 32 -5.08 -2.97 22.88
C LEU A 32 -4.51 -1.60 23.22
N GLY A 33 -5.28 -0.80 23.94
CA GLY A 33 -4.86 0.50 24.47
C GLY A 33 -4.41 0.41 25.92
N MET A 34 -3.63 1.39 26.40
CA MET A 34 -3.06 1.28 27.75
C MET A 34 -3.02 2.58 28.57
N ASN A 35 -2.98 2.40 29.88
CA ASN A 35 -2.76 3.45 30.88
C ASN A 35 -3.72 4.65 30.71
N ALA A 36 -3.21 5.88 30.83
CA ALA A 36 -4.00 7.11 30.86
C ALA A 36 -4.59 7.56 29.51
N ALA A 37 -4.40 6.79 28.43
CA ALA A 37 -4.85 7.18 27.10
C ALA A 37 -6.38 7.24 26.95
N TYR A 38 -7.14 6.67 27.91
CA TYR A 38 -8.60 6.85 28.00
C TYR A 38 -9.04 8.31 27.97
N ARG A 39 -8.20 9.23 28.46
CA ARG A 39 -8.47 10.68 28.42
C ARG A 39 -8.58 11.23 27.00
N HIS A 40 -7.82 10.66 26.07
CA HIS A 40 -7.95 10.98 24.65
C HIS A 40 -9.16 10.29 24.06
N TRP A 41 -9.35 9.00 24.34
CA TRP A 41 -10.46 8.21 23.81
C TRP A 41 -11.83 8.79 24.21
N ASP A 42 -11.95 9.36 25.40
CA ASP A 42 -13.14 10.11 25.86
C ASP A 42 -13.46 11.32 24.96
N ARG A 43 -12.45 12.02 24.43
CA ARG A 43 -12.66 13.21 23.57
C ARG A 43 -13.18 12.87 22.19
N ILE A 44 -12.81 11.68 21.70
CA ILE A 44 -13.13 11.22 20.35
C ILE A 44 -14.22 10.14 20.33
N ASP A 45 -14.86 9.87 21.48
CA ASP A 45 -15.85 8.80 21.67
C ASP A 45 -15.42 7.44 21.09
N TRP A 46 -14.19 7.05 21.40
CA TRP A 46 -13.58 5.81 20.93
C TRP A 46 -13.21 4.91 22.12
N ARG A 47 -13.04 3.60 21.90
CA ARG A 47 -12.49 2.66 22.89
C ARG A 47 -11.68 1.56 22.19
N PRO A 48 -10.60 1.06 22.81
CA PRO A 48 -9.90 -0.10 22.30
C PRO A 48 -10.69 -1.39 22.59
N THR A 49 -10.35 -2.48 21.89
CA THR A 49 -10.94 -3.81 22.16
C THR A 49 -10.51 -4.35 23.52
N HIS A 50 -9.24 -4.14 23.88
CA HIS A 50 -8.62 -4.57 25.12
C HIS A 50 -7.92 -3.40 25.81
N TYR A 51 -7.81 -3.44 27.12
CA TYR A 51 -7.11 -2.44 27.93
C TYR A 51 -6.01 -3.07 28.76
N ALA A 52 -4.87 -2.40 28.90
CA ALA A 52 -3.82 -2.79 29.83
C ALA A 52 -3.32 -1.65 30.71
N CYS A 53 -2.98 -1.96 31.95
CA CYS A 53 -2.31 -1.02 32.86
C CYS A 53 -1.51 -1.80 33.91
N LEU A 54 -0.18 -1.78 33.79
CA LEU A 54 0.71 -2.56 34.67
C LEU A 54 1.60 -1.68 35.56
N ASP A 55 1.51 -0.35 35.43
CA ASP A 55 2.20 0.59 36.31
C ASP A 55 1.42 0.70 37.63
N ASP A 56 2.03 0.23 38.72
CA ASP A 56 1.43 0.23 40.05
C ASP A 56 1.12 1.64 40.56
N ALA A 57 2.00 2.61 40.30
CA ALA A 57 1.82 4.00 40.73
C ALA A 57 0.68 4.68 39.94
N LEU A 58 0.56 4.37 38.66
CA LEU A 58 -0.54 4.86 37.83
C LEU A 58 -1.88 4.26 38.26
N ILE A 59 -1.92 2.95 38.56
CA ILE A 59 -3.13 2.30 39.08
C ILE A 59 -3.62 2.99 40.36
N GLU A 60 -2.73 3.35 41.29
CA GLU A 60 -3.10 4.00 42.56
C GLU A 60 -3.88 5.30 42.34
N THR A 61 -3.48 6.10 41.36
CA THR A 61 -4.11 7.39 41.08
C THR A 61 -5.27 7.27 40.08
N HIS A 62 -5.32 6.23 39.24
CA HIS A 62 -6.33 6.06 38.17
C HIS A 62 -7.35 4.96 38.45
N LYS A 63 -7.31 4.31 39.62
CA LYS A 63 -8.24 3.26 40.05
C LYS A 63 -9.71 3.55 39.69
N SER A 64 -10.21 4.74 40.05
CA SER A 64 -11.61 5.13 39.82
C SER A 64 -11.95 5.17 38.33
N GLU A 65 -11.03 5.61 37.48
CA GLU A 65 -11.20 5.65 36.04
C GLU A 65 -11.13 4.25 35.44
N ILE A 66 -10.24 3.38 35.92
CA ILE A 66 -10.19 1.97 35.50
C ILE A 66 -11.51 1.26 35.83
N LEU A 67 -12.05 1.47 37.04
CA LEU A 67 -13.37 0.93 37.43
C LEU A 67 -14.48 1.48 36.54
N ARG A 68 -14.45 2.77 36.19
CA ARG A 68 -15.39 3.37 35.22
C ARG A 68 -15.31 2.66 33.87
N LEU A 69 -14.11 2.47 33.32
CA LEU A 69 -13.91 1.79 32.04
C LEU A 69 -14.44 0.35 32.04
N ILE A 70 -14.25 -0.38 33.15
CA ILE A 70 -14.83 -1.72 33.33
C ILE A 70 -16.35 -1.66 33.33
N ALA A 71 -16.94 -0.70 34.07
CA ALA A 71 -18.39 -0.56 34.21
C ALA A 71 -19.10 -0.08 32.92
N GLU A 72 -18.41 0.63 32.03
CA GLU A 72 -18.93 1.07 30.74
C GLU A 72 -19.27 -0.08 29.78
N ASP A 73 -18.68 -1.26 30.01
CA ASP A 73 -18.87 -2.47 29.21
C ASP A 73 -18.51 -2.35 27.72
N LYS A 74 -17.78 -1.28 27.34
CA LYS A 74 -17.32 -1.02 25.96
C LYS A 74 -15.99 -1.70 25.60
N ILE A 75 -15.27 -2.23 26.58
CA ILE A 75 -13.97 -2.92 26.41
C ILE A 75 -14.16 -4.41 26.73
N SER A 76 -13.62 -5.28 25.88
CA SER A 76 -13.85 -6.73 25.94
C SER A 76 -13.02 -7.43 27.02
N SER A 77 -11.79 -6.96 27.27
CA SER A 77 -10.97 -7.46 28.38
C SER A 77 -9.95 -6.45 28.91
N PHE A 78 -9.53 -6.68 30.16
CA PHE A 78 -8.61 -5.84 30.91
C PHE A 78 -7.44 -6.67 31.41
N PHE A 79 -6.21 -6.17 31.25
CA PHE A 79 -5.00 -6.77 31.76
C PHE A 79 -4.28 -5.82 32.72
N LEU A 80 -4.34 -6.13 34.01
CA LEU A 80 -3.94 -5.21 35.07
C LEU A 80 -2.80 -5.78 35.91
N SER A 81 -2.01 -4.92 36.55
CA SER A 81 -1.13 -5.39 37.64
C SER A 81 -1.97 -5.82 38.85
N GLY A 82 -1.48 -6.79 39.63
CA GLY A 82 -2.05 -7.20 40.91
C GLY A 82 -2.16 -6.08 41.94
N ARG A 83 -1.53 -4.90 41.73
CA ARG A 83 -1.82 -3.71 42.55
C ARG A 83 -3.30 -3.34 42.55
N MET A 84 -4.00 -3.55 41.43
CA MET A 84 -5.44 -3.32 41.37
C MET A 84 -6.22 -4.29 42.27
N LEU A 85 -5.76 -5.54 42.45
CA LEU A 85 -6.39 -6.50 43.38
C LEU A 85 -6.22 -6.10 44.85
N GLU A 86 -5.08 -5.53 45.21
CA GLU A 86 -4.86 -5.04 46.57
C GLU A 86 -5.82 -3.88 46.89
N LEU A 87 -6.12 -3.05 45.90
CA LEU A 87 -7.01 -1.90 46.04
C LEU A 87 -8.50 -2.24 45.86
N GLU A 88 -8.83 -3.25 45.07
CA GLU A 88 -10.18 -3.73 44.75
C GLU A 88 -10.23 -5.26 44.66
N PRO A 89 -10.22 -5.97 45.81
CA PRO A 89 -10.18 -7.44 45.84
C PRO A 89 -11.35 -8.11 45.12
N GLY A 90 -12.49 -7.42 44.99
CA GLY A 90 -13.68 -7.92 44.29
C GLY A 90 -13.49 -8.15 42.78
N LEU A 91 -12.37 -7.70 42.20
CA LEU A 91 -12.05 -7.96 40.79
C LEU A 91 -11.42 -9.33 40.54
N ALA A 92 -11.05 -10.09 41.56
CA ALA A 92 -10.39 -11.40 41.41
C ALA A 92 -11.19 -12.37 40.54
N ASP A 93 -12.52 -12.37 40.68
CA ASP A 93 -13.43 -13.25 39.94
C ASP A 93 -14.11 -12.55 38.74
N HIS A 94 -13.70 -11.33 38.38
CA HIS A 94 -14.36 -10.58 37.30
C HIS A 94 -14.08 -11.21 35.93
N PRO A 95 -15.10 -11.55 35.12
CA PRO A 95 -14.92 -12.39 33.92
C PRO A 95 -14.08 -11.75 32.81
N LYS A 96 -13.99 -10.41 32.79
CA LYS A 96 -13.21 -9.66 31.79
C LYS A 96 -11.82 -9.23 32.26
N VAL A 97 -11.48 -9.42 33.54
CA VAL A 97 -10.23 -8.89 34.10
C VAL A 97 -9.25 -10.04 34.30
N ARG A 98 -8.01 -9.82 33.88
CA ARG A 98 -6.86 -10.68 34.12
C ARG A 98 -5.74 -9.87 34.74
N PHE A 99 -4.92 -10.54 35.53
CA PHE A 99 -3.82 -9.92 36.24
C PHE A 99 -2.47 -10.49 35.79
N LEU A 100 -1.46 -9.63 35.70
CA LEU A 100 -0.07 -10.05 35.46
C LEU A 100 0.36 -11.17 36.43
N ASP A 101 -0.10 -11.04 37.67
CA ASP A 101 0.17 -11.96 38.77
C ASP A 101 -0.40 -13.37 38.55
N GLU A 102 -1.31 -13.59 37.58
CA GLU A 102 -1.71 -14.95 37.16
C GLU A 102 -0.65 -15.63 36.29
N PHE A 103 0.17 -14.85 35.55
CA PHE A 103 1.05 -15.37 34.49
C PHE A 103 2.53 -15.44 34.85
N VAL A 104 2.96 -14.70 35.87
CA VAL A 104 4.38 -14.64 36.27
C VAL A 104 4.55 -15.24 37.67
N PRO A 105 5.32 -16.33 37.85
CA PRO A 105 5.46 -17.02 39.14
C PRO A 105 5.90 -16.11 40.29
N HIS A 106 6.82 -15.18 40.01
CA HIS A 106 7.27 -14.19 40.99
C HIS A 106 6.09 -13.37 41.55
N TRP A 107 5.27 -12.79 40.67
CA TRP A 107 4.15 -11.93 41.02
C TRP A 107 2.99 -12.71 41.64
N LEU A 108 2.71 -13.92 41.14
CA LEU A 108 1.75 -14.83 41.75
C LEU A 108 2.06 -15.07 43.24
N LYS A 109 3.31 -15.43 43.55
CA LYS A 109 3.75 -15.69 44.93
C LYS A 109 3.73 -14.42 45.79
N ARG A 110 4.07 -13.28 45.19
CA ARG A 110 4.20 -12.01 45.92
C ARG A 110 2.84 -11.41 46.29
N ARG A 111 1.85 -11.47 45.39
CA ARG A 111 0.53 -10.85 45.58
C ARG A 111 -0.62 -11.78 45.23
N GLY A 112 -0.59 -12.40 44.04
CA GLY A 112 -1.75 -13.11 43.48
C GLY A 112 -2.34 -14.20 44.37
N GLN A 113 -1.51 -15.02 45.02
CA GLN A 113 -1.98 -16.11 45.91
C GLN A 113 -2.79 -15.61 47.10
N ASN A 114 -2.46 -14.44 47.65
CA ASN A 114 -3.20 -13.84 48.77
C ASN A 114 -4.61 -13.40 48.36
N HIS A 115 -4.86 -13.26 47.06
CA HIS A 115 -6.14 -12.90 46.46
C HIS A 115 -6.82 -14.07 45.74
N GLY A 116 -6.38 -15.31 45.97
CA GLY A 116 -7.01 -16.51 45.41
C GLY A 116 -6.71 -16.77 43.93
N LEU A 117 -5.75 -16.04 43.33
CA LEU A 117 -5.35 -16.30 41.95
C LEU A 117 -4.59 -17.63 41.82
N THR A 118 -4.73 -18.25 40.66
CA THR A 118 -4.02 -19.48 40.28
C THR A 118 -3.07 -19.22 39.12
N PHE A 119 -1.95 -19.95 39.08
CA PHE A 119 -0.98 -19.83 37.98
C PHE A 119 -1.59 -20.25 36.64
N ILE A 120 -1.39 -19.42 35.62
CA ILE A 120 -1.69 -19.71 34.23
C ILE A 120 -0.37 -19.88 33.49
N ASP A 121 -0.01 -21.14 33.22
CA ASP A 121 1.16 -21.45 32.39
C ASP A 121 0.85 -21.13 30.93
N SER A 122 1.65 -20.26 30.33
CA SER A 122 1.52 -19.86 28.93
C SER A 122 2.88 -19.59 28.32
N ASP A 123 3.12 -20.19 27.15
CA ASP A 123 4.33 -19.97 26.36
C ASP A 123 4.60 -18.48 26.07
N ALA A 124 3.54 -17.66 25.92
CA ALA A 124 3.68 -16.21 25.69
C ALA A 124 4.25 -15.44 26.91
N PHE A 125 4.13 -16.00 28.11
CA PHE A 125 4.55 -15.36 29.36
C PHE A 125 5.80 -15.99 29.99
N ARG A 126 6.27 -17.14 29.47
CA ARG A 126 7.53 -17.74 29.92
C ARG A 126 8.69 -16.83 29.54
N THR A 127 9.38 -16.31 30.55
CA THR A 127 10.53 -15.41 30.37
C THR A 127 11.63 -15.75 31.36
N GLY A 128 12.88 -15.49 30.98
CA GLY A 128 14.01 -15.47 31.91
C GLY A 128 14.21 -14.12 32.60
N GLN A 129 13.42 -13.11 32.23
CA GLN A 129 13.57 -11.71 32.63
C GLN A 129 12.33 -11.21 33.37
N ASP A 130 11.93 -11.91 34.44
CA ASP A 130 10.71 -11.65 35.22
C ASP A 130 10.60 -10.21 35.78
N ALA A 131 11.75 -9.52 35.90
CA ALA A 131 11.83 -8.14 36.38
C ALA A 131 11.55 -7.08 35.29
N PHE A 132 11.61 -7.45 33.99
CA PHE A 132 11.51 -6.50 32.88
C PHE A 132 10.05 -6.24 32.49
N VAL A 133 9.25 -5.79 33.46
CA VAL A 133 7.82 -5.52 33.28
C VAL A 133 7.62 -4.11 32.80
N THR A 134 7.15 -3.97 31.56
CA THR A 134 6.59 -2.72 31.04
C THR A 134 5.19 -2.99 30.50
N THR A 135 4.29 -2.01 30.61
CA THR A 135 2.91 -2.18 30.10
C THR A 135 2.91 -2.49 28.59
N GLY A 136 3.79 -1.85 27.81
CA GLY A 136 3.92 -2.09 26.38
C GLY A 136 4.34 -3.53 26.04
N ALA A 137 5.46 -4.01 26.57
CA ALA A 137 5.98 -5.34 26.26
C ALA A 137 5.04 -6.47 26.74
N TYR A 138 4.45 -6.31 27.92
CA TYR A 138 3.52 -7.32 28.44
C TYR A 138 2.14 -7.27 27.78
N SER A 139 1.74 -6.15 27.17
CA SER A 139 0.56 -6.10 26.30
C SER A 139 0.73 -6.98 25.07
N VAL A 140 1.95 -7.09 24.52
CA VAL A 140 2.26 -8.03 23.43
C VAL A 140 2.10 -9.48 23.89
N ARG A 141 2.61 -9.82 25.07
CA ARG A 141 2.44 -11.16 25.67
C ARG A 141 0.97 -11.50 25.88
N TYR A 142 0.20 -10.55 26.39
CA TYR A 142 -1.24 -10.71 26.60
C TYR A 142 -1.99 -10.89 25.28
N ALA A 143 -1.68 -10.11 24.25
CA ALA A 143 -2.27 -10.28 22.92
C ALA A 143 -1.97 -11.67 22.31
N ALA A 144 -0.75 -12.19 22.46
CA ALA A 144 -0.41 -13.54 22.03
C ALA A 144 -1.20 -14.61 22.80
N TRP A 145 -1.38 -14.43 24.11
CA TRP A 145 -2.19 -15.33 24.95
C TRP A 145 -3.67 -15.32 24.57
N LEU A 146 -4.24 -14.15 24.23
CA LEU A 146 -5.60 -14.00 23.70
C LEU A 146 -5.80 -14.76 22.37
N GLY A 147 -4.71 -15.08 21.68
CA GLY A 147 -4.71 -15.98 20.52
C GLY A 147 -4.56 -15.30 19.17
N TYR A 148 -4.29 -14.00 19.14
CA TYR A 148 -3.96 -13.27 17.91
C TYR A 148 -2.63 -13.78 17.34
N ASP A 149 -2.59 -13.99 16.02
CA ASP A 149 -1.43 -14.53 15.29
C ASP A 149 -0.57 -13.43 14.63
N GLN A 150 -1.09 -12.21 14.54
CA GLN A 150 -0.32 -11.03 14.15
C GLN A 150 -0.50 -9.91 15.18
N ILE A 151 0.62 -9.41 15.71
CA ILE A 151 0.64 -8.30 16.66
C ILE A 151 1.42 -7.14 16.04
N VAL A 152 0.74 -6.01 15.90
CA VAL A 152 1.28 -4.78 15.30
C VAL A 152 1.47 -3.74 16.38
N LEU A 153 2.68 -3.18 16.48
CA LEU A 153 3.01 -2.15 17.47
C LEU A 153 2.91 -0.77 16.84
N LEU A 154 2.19 0.13 17.49
CA LEU A 154 2.02 1.51 17.08
C LEU A 154 2.07 2.42 18.31
N GLY A 155 2.73 3.58 18.22
CA GLY A 155 2.88 4.49 19.39
C GLY A 155 3.86 4.02 20.46
N ILE A 156 4.72 3.06 20.15
CA ILE A 156 5.78 2.58 21.05
C ILE A 156 7.10 3.22 20.61
N ASP A 157 7.42 4.41 21.12
CA ASP A 157 8.59 5.20 20.67
C ASP A 157 9.89 4.88 21.41
N LEU A 158 9.79 4.69 22.73
CA LEU A 158 10.90 4.39 23.65
C LEU A 158 11.94 5.52 23.77
N THR A 159 11.53 6.76 23.50
CA THR A 159 12.35 7.98 23.60
C THR A 159 11.88 8.88 24.74
N TYR A 160 11.92 8.39 25.97
CA TYR A 160 11.41 9.13 27.12
C TYR A 160 12.37 10.26 27.56
N HIS A 161 11.81 11.40 27.92
CA HIS A 161 12.47 12.58 28.45
C HIS A 161 12.00 12.88 29.88
N GLY A 162 12.86 13.44 30.71
CA GLY A 162 12.45 13.94 32.03
C GLY A 162 11.45 15.10 31.90
N LEU A 163 10.49 15.18 32.83
CA LEU A 163 9.48 16.24 32.88
C LEU A 163 9.79 17.18 34.05
N PRO A 164 10.01 18.49 33.81
CA PRO A 164 10.24 19.44 34.90
C PRO A 164 9.02 19.61 35.82
N GLU A 165 7.82 19.28 35.34
CA GLU A 165 6.56 19.30 36.08
C GLU A 165 6.35 18.07 36.98
N SER A 166 7.39 17.26 37.22
CA SER A 166 7.33 16.05 38.04
C SER A 166 8.40 16.04 39.13
N GLU A 167 8.07 15.43 40.26
CA GLU A 167 8.97 15.23 41.41
C GLU A 167 9.03 13.76 41.79
N ALA A 168 10.17 13.32 42.31
CA ALA A 168 10.34 11.96 42.82
C ALA A 168 9.61 11.77 44.16
N ILE A 169 8.77 10.74 44.22
CA ILE A 169 8.25 10.20 45.49
C ILE A 169 9.33 9.31 46.13
N ASP A 170 9.97 8.48 45.31
CA ASP A 170 11.09 7.60 45.65
C ASP A 170 11.89 7.26 44.37
N ASP A 171 12.88 6.36 44.48
CA ASP A 171 13.80 5.99 43.39
C ASP A 171 13.09 5.42 42.14
N LEU A 172 11.85 4.94 42.26
CA LEU A 172 11.12 4.28 41.17
C LEU A 172 9.81 4.98 40.80
N ARG A 173 9.38 6.00 41.56
CA ARG A 173 8.08 6.66 41.38
C ARG A 173 8.18 8.18 41.31
N LEU A 174 7.42 8.75 40.38
CA LEU A 174 7.26 10.17 40.17
C LEU A 174 5.80 10.58 40.40
N VAL A 175 5.59 11.85 40.74
CA VAL A 175 4.27 12.49 40.76
C VAL A 175 4.32 13.80 39.99
N MET A 176 3.26 14.07 39.22
CA MET A 176 3.10 15.35 38.53
C MET A 176 2.72 16.45 39.53
N THR A 177 3.55 17.46 39.70
CA THR A 177 3.25 18.63 40.54
C THR A 177 2.37 19.64 39.82
N GLU A 178 2.43 19.68 38.49
CA GLU A 178 1.56 20.47 37.63
C GLU A 178 1.24 19.73 36.31
N THR A 179 0.19 20.14 35.60
CA THR A 179 -0.13 19.59 34.27
C THR A 179 0.76 20.29 33.22
N PRO A 180 1.56 19.55 32.44
CA PRO A 180 2.46 20.13 31.45
C PRO A 180 1.67 20.82 30.34
N LYS A 181 2.18 21.94 29.85
CA LYS A 181 1.61 22.63 28.67
C LYS A 181 1.92 21.90 27.38
N HIS A 182 3.07 21.23 27.33
CA HIS A 182 3.51 20.41 26.22
C HIS A 182 4.16 19.14 26.76
N ASN A 183 3.69 17.98 26.31
CA ASN A 183 4.25 16.70 26.74
C ASN A 183 5.07 16.07 25.61
N PRO A 184 6.41 15.97 25.75
CA PRO A 184 7.27 15.38 24.73
C PRO A 184 7.16 13.84 24.67
N ASN A 185 6.68 13.21 25.73
CA ASN A 185 6.68 11.75 25.88
C ASN A 185 5.41 11.09 25.37
N TYR A 186 4.35 11.86 25.14
CA TYR A 186 3.04 11.32 24.80
C TYR A 186 2.33 12.09 23.67
N PHE A 187 1.40 11.43 22.98
CA PHE A 187 0.76 11.98 21.79
C PHE A 187 -0.25 13.12 22.04
N PHE A 188 -0.58 13.42 23.30
CA PHE A 188 -1.40 14.56 23.68
C PHE A 188 -0.89 15.19 25.00
N ASP A 189 -0.98 16.51 25.10
CA ASP A 189 -0.21 17.27 26.08
C ASP A 189 -0.64 17.05 27.53
N ASP A 190 -1.92 16.80 27.78
CA ASP A 190 -2.43 16.52 29.13
C ASP A 190 -2.63 15.02 29.40
N TYR A 191 -1.81 14.17 28.76
CA TYR A 191 -1.74 12.73 29.07
C TYR A 191 -1.43 12.50 30.54
N GLN A 192 -0.43 13.22 31.06
CA GLN A 192 -0.14 13.36 32.48
C GLN A 192 -0.76 14.66 32.99
N ARG A 193 -1.38 14.61 34.17
CA ARG A 193 -2.02 15.75 34.84
C ARG A 193 -1.49 15.85 36.26
N GLN A 194 -1.60 17.04 36.85
CA GLN A 194 -1.30 17.27 38.26
C GLN A 194 -1.93 16.18 39.14
N GLY A 195 -1.12 15.60 40.03
CA GLY A 195 -1.51 14.53 40.95
C GLY A 195 -1.40 13.11 40.38
N ASP A 196 -1.17 12.92 39.08
CA ASP A 196 -0.88 11.60 38.54
C ASP A 196 0.46 11.09 39.07
N ALA A 197 0.47 9.85 39.55
CA ALA A 197 1.69 9.12 39.89
C ALA A 197 2.02 8.10 38.79
N PHE A 198 3.31 7.88 38.55
CA PHE A 198 3.80 6.97 37.52
C PHE A 198 5.22 6.49 37.84
N GLN A 199 5.63 5.38 37.27
CA GLN A 199 6.98 4.85 37.46
C GLN A 199 8.01 5.59 36.60
N VAL A 200 9.25 5.65 37.08
CA VAL A 200 10.40 6.11 36.28
C VAL A 200 10.54 5.15 35.08
N PRO A 201 10.43 5.62 33.81
CA PRO A 201 10.37 4.72 32.66
C PRO A 201 11.61 3.85 32.48
N ASN A 202 12.79 4.42 32.68
CA ASN A 202 14.08 3.76 32.47
C ASN A 202 14.96 4.01 33.71
N PRO A 203 14.70 3.32 34.83
CA PRO A 203 15.40 3.57 36.08
C PRO A 203 16.86 3.06 36.01
N GLU A 204 17.72 3.63 36.85
CA GLU A 204 19.14 3.22 36.94
C GLU A 204 19.31 1.74 37.28
N SER A 205 18.36 1.14 38.01
CA SER A 205 18.37 -0.28 38.34
C SER A 205 18.32 -1.22 37.12
N HIS A 206 18.04 -0.68 35.93
CA HIS A 206 17.95 -1.38 34.65
C HIS A 206 18.84 -0.71 33.59
N ASP A 207 19.97 -0.14 34.00
CA ASP A 207 20.94 0.55 33.13
C ASP A 207 20.29 1.61 32.22
N GLN A 208 19.16 2.18 32.65
CA GLN A 208 18.37 3.16 31.89
C GLN A 208 17.83 2.65 30.53
N GLU A 209 17.71 1.33 30.33
CA GLU A 209 17.27 0.72 29.06
C GLU A 209 16.18 -0.36 29.24
N LEU A 210 15.43 -0.31 30.36
CA LEU A 210 14.36 -1.25 30.71
C LEU A 210 13.41 -1.55 29.55
N HIS A 211 12.92 -0.51 28.86
CA HIS A 211 11.94 -0.69 27.80
C HIS A 211 12.47 -1.43 26.58
N ILE A 212 13.70 -1.14 26.15
CA ILE A 212 14.34 -1.84 25.02
C ILE A 212 14.58 -3.30 25.42
N ALA A 213 15.19 -3.52 26.58
CA ALA A 213 15.46 -4.87 27.10
C ALA A 213 14.19 -5.71 27.25
N ALA A 214 13.05 -5.09 27.63
CA ALA A 214 11.77 -5.79 27.72
C ALA A 214 11.24 -6.25 26.35
N PHE A 215 11.39 -5.45 25.30
CA PHE A 215 10.98 -5.85 23.95
C PHE A 215 11.96 -6.86 23.31
N GLU A 216 13.25 -6.76 23.60
CA GLU A 216 14.23 -7.81 23.26
C GLU A 216 13.86 -9.14 23.92
N ALA A 217 13.52 -9.12 25.21
CA ALA A 217 13.07 -10.31 25.92
C ALA A 217 11.81 -10.92 25.28
N VAL A 218 10.82 -10.10 24.88
CA VAL A 218 9.63 -10.60 24.17
C VAL A 218 10.01 -11.30 22.86
N ARG A 219 10.88 -10.70 22.04
CA ARG A 219 11.36 -11.30 20.79
C ARG A 219 12.05 -12.64 21.04
N ASP A 220 13.00 -12.66 21.96
CA ASP A 220 13.85 -13.83 22.22
C ASP A 220 13.05 -14.96 22.88
N ASP A 221 12.13 -14.61 23.80
CA ASP A 221 11.24 -15.57 24.42
C ASP A 221 10.24 -16.16 23.42
N PHE A 222 9.61 -15.33 22.57
CA PHE A 222 8.68 -15.85 21.57
C PHE A 222 9.36 -16.81 20.59
N LEU A 223 10.61 -16.52 20.22
CA LEU A 223 11.41 -17.42 19.39
C LEU A 223 11.75 -18.72 20.13
N ARG A 224 12.21 -18.63 21.38
CA ARG A 224 12.60 -19.79 22.19
C ARG A 224 11.41 -20.72 22.48
N GLU A 225 10.28 -20.14 22.86
CA GLU A 225 9.06 -20.86 23.22
C GLU A 225 8.19 -21.20 22.00
N GLN A 226 8.63 -20.84 20.79
CA GLN A 226 7.92 -21.10 19.52
C GLN A 226 6.48 -20.56 19.52
N VAL A 227 6.28 -19.37 20.07
CA VAL A 227 4.97 -18.69 20.09
C VAL A 227 4.60 -18.35 18.63
N PRO A 228 3.48 -18.86 18.09
CA PRO A 228 3.15 -18.74 16.67
C PRO A 228 2.55 -17.36 16.33
N VAL A 229 3.34 -16.32 16.51
CA VAL A 229 2.93 -14.92 16.33
C VAL A 229 3.90 -14.17 15.43
N SER A 230 3.34 -13.42 14.48
CA SER A 230 4.07 -12.40 13.72
C SER A 230 4.07 -11.09 14.50
N LEU A 231 5.24 -10.68 14.99
CA LEU A 231 5.42 -9.47 15.78
C LEU A 231 6.04 -8.37 14.90
N ILE A 232 5.30 -7.28 14.67
CA ILE A 232 5.68 -6.26 13.68
C ILE A 232 5.61 -4.87 14.30
N ASN A 233 6.63 -4.06 14.10
CA ASN A 233 6.59 -2.63 14.41
C ASN A 233 6.05 -1.83 13.22
N ALA A 234 5.01 -1.02 13.43
CA ALA A 234 4.45 -0.11 12.43
C ALA A 234 4.82 1.36 12.67
N ASN A 235 5.72 1.63 13.62
CA ASN A 235 6.21 2.96 13.92
C ASN A 235 7.66 3.15 13.44
N ARG A 236 7.83 3.86 12.33
CA ARG A 236 9.15 4.10 11.71
C ARG A 236 10.11 4.88 12.61
N LEU A 237 9.58 5.77 13.46
CA LEU A 237 10.36 6.65 14.34
C LEU A 237 10.74 5.98 15.67
N SER A 238 10.21 4.78 15.95
CA SER A 238 10.51 4.02 17.15
C SER A 238 11.97 3.59 17.23
N ARG A 239 12.55 3.57 18.44
CA ARG A 239 13.83 2.87 18.68
C ARG A 239 13.77 1.38 18.33
N LEU A 240 12.59 0.74 18.38
CA LEU A 240 12.43 -0.66 17.93
C LEU A 240 12.84 -0.86 16.46
N ASN A 241 12.64 0.18 15.63
CA ASN A 241 13.10 0.19 14.24
C ASN A 241 14.58 0.61 14.15
N ALA A 242 14.97 1.70 14.83
CA ALA A 242 16.32 2.25 14.76
C ALA A 242 17.40 1.26 15.26
N GLU A 243 17.06 0.40 16.23
CA GLU A 243 17.95 -0.60 16.81
C GLU A 243 17.68 -2.02 16.30
N ALA A 244 16.84 -2.16 15.27
CA ALA A 244 16.53 -3.44 14.62
C ALA A 244 16.03 -4.53 15.59
N ILE A 245 15.24 -4.13 16.59
CA ILE A 245 14.67 -5.07 17.57
C ILE A 245 13.59 -5.92 16.92
N LEU A 246 12.70 -5.30 16.14
CA LEU A 246 11.56 -5.96 15.48
C LEU A 246 11.53 -5.66 13.97
N PRO A 247 10.94 -6.55 13.15
CA PRO A 247 10.70 -6.24 11.75
C PRO A 247 9.73 -5.05 11.62
N PHE A 248 9.94 -4.24 10.59
CA PHE A 248 9.10 -3.10 10.28
C PHE A 248 8.18 -3.39 9.09
N ALA A 249 6.93 -2.92 9.17
CA ALA A 249 6.05 -2.81 8.01
C ALA A 249 5.13 -1.59 8.13
N GLU A 250 4.76 -1.00 6.99
CA GLU A 250 3.85 0.14 6.97
C GLU A 250 2.45 -0.26 7.44
N LEU A 251 1.86 0.55 8.33
CA LEU A 251 0.54 0.29 8.92
C LEU A 251 -0.53 0.06 7.84
N GLY A 252 -0.51 0.85 6.75
CA GLY A 252 -1.48 0.70 5.67
C GLY A 252 -1.43 -0.69 5.01
N SER A 253 -0.24 -1.27 4.87
CA SER A 253 -0.10 -2.64 4.35
C SER A 253 -0.67 -3.68 5.33
N LEU A 254 -0.44 -3.48 6.64
CA LEU A 254 -0.91 -4.40 7.69
C LEU A 254 -2.43 -4.35 7.86
N LEU A 255 -3.03 -3.18 7.64
CA LEU A 255 -4.47 -2.97 7.67
C LEU A 255 -5.15 -3.28 6.33
N ASN A 256 -4.40 -3.73 5.32
CA ASN A 256 -4.87 -3.96 3.95
C ASN A 256 -5.60 -2.72 3.37
N GLU A 257 -5.10 -1.53 3.71
CA GLU A 257 -5.60 -0.28 3.16
C GLU A 257 -5.28 -0.23 1.66
N ALA A 258 -6.19 0.34 0.88
CA ALA A 258 -5.89 0.66 -0.51
C ALA A 258 -4.73 1.67 -0.53
N SER A 259 -3.77 1.43 -1.42
CA SER A 259 -2.61 2.32 -1.63
C SER A 259 -2.77 3.19 -2.88
N LEU A 260 -3.69 2.85 -3.78
CA LEU A 260 -3.99 3.62 -4.97
C LEU A 260 -5.04 4.69 -4.66
N GLY A 261 -4.63 5.96 -4.67
CA GLY A 261 -5.51 7.09 -4.39
C GLY A 261 -6.00 7.86 -5.62
N ALA A 262 -5.39 7.65 -6.78
CA ALA A 262 -5.87 8.26 -8.02
C ALA A 262 -5.58 7.43 -9.26
N ILE A 263 -6.41 7.65 -10.29
CA ILE A 263 -6.15 7.27 -11.67
C ILE A 263 -6.11 8.57 -12.47
N ILE A 264 -4.99 8.82 -13.12
CA ILE A 264 -4.76 9.98 -13.95
C ILE A 264 -4.94 9.54 -15.40
N VAL A 265 -5.87 10.20 -16.10
CA VAL A 265 -6.07 10.04 -17.54
C VAL A 265 -5.66 11.36 -18.20
N PRO A 266 -4.46 11.46 -18.80
CA PRO A 266 -4.09 12.61 -19.60
C PRO A 266 -4.99 12.67 -20.85
N LEU A 267 -5.47 13.87 -21.19
CA LEU A 267 -6.33 14.08 -22.35
C LEU A 267 -5.88 15.24 -23.22
N THR A 268 -5.83 14.97 -24.51
CA THR A 268 -5.83 15.98 -25.57
C THR A 268 -7.22 16.10 -26.22
N ALA A 269 -7.43 17.17 -27.00
CA ALA A 269 -8.70 17.42 -27.68
C ALA A 269 -9.14 16.27 -28.62
N GLY A 270 -8.19 15.50 -29.16
CA GLY A 270 -8.47 14.39 -30.07
C GLY A 270 -8.86 13.08 -29.40
N GLU A 271 -8.78 12.98 -28.06
CA GLU A 271 -8.90 11.71 -27.32
C GLU A 271 -10.21 11.58 -26.54
N GLN A 272 -11.11 12.55 -26.68
CA GLN A 272 -12.36 12.62 -25.92
C GLN A 272 -13.28 11.43 -26.13
N ASP A 273 -13.42 10.98 -27.37
CA ASP A 273 -14.27 9.85 -27.70
C ASP A 273 -13.63 8.54 -27.24
N GLN A 274 -12.31 8.39 -27.40
CA GLN A 274 -11.56 7.25 -26.86
C GLN A 274 -11.67 7.16 -25.33
N ALA A 275 -11.66 8.29 -24.62
CA ALA A 275 -11.88 8.32 -23.18
C ALA A 275 -13.26 7.79 -22.78
N LEU A 276 -14.31 8.15 -23.53
CA LEU A 276 -15.66 7.62 -23.32
C LEU A 276 -15.77 6.13 -23.70
N ASP A 277 -15.05 5.70 -24.73
CA ASP A 277 -14.96 4.29 -25.13
C ASP A 277 -14.31 3.47 -24.01
N ASN A 278 -13.25 3.98 -23.39
CA ASN A 278 -12.60 3.34 -22.24
C ASN A 278 -13.56 3.23 -21.05
N LEU A 279 -14.30 4.29 -20.70
CA LEU A 279 -15.31 4.23 -19.64
C LEU A 279 -16.40 3.20 -19.95
N TRP A 280 -16.86 3.12 -21.21
CA TRP A 280 -17.79 2.09 -21.64
C TRP A 280 -17.22 0.68 -21.46
N LEU A 281 -15.94 0.48 -21.82
CA LEU A 281 -15.27 -0.80 -21.64
C LEU A 281 -15.19 -1.15 -20.14
N TRP A 282 -14.80 -0.21 -19.29
CA TRP A 282 -14.67 -0.42 -17.84
C TRP A 282 -16.00 -0.72 -17.16
N ALA A 283 -17.14 -0.29 -17.73
CA ALA A 283 -18.47 -0.65 -17.24
C ALA A 283 -18.83 -2.13 -17.54
N GLN A 284 -18.10 -2.81 -18.42
CA GLN A 284 -18.37 -4.20 -18.77
C GLN A 284 -17.78 -5.16 -17.71
N PRO A 285 -18.50 -6.21 -17.28
CA PRO A 285 -18.02 -7.14 -16.26
C PRO A 285 -16.66 -7.79 -16.54
N ALA A 286 -16.32 -8.02 -17.83
CA ALA A 286 -15.04 -8.61 -18.24
C ALA A 286 -13.84 -7.66 -18.10
N PHE A 287 -14.08 -6.37 -17.87
CA PHE A 287 -13.09 -5.31 -17.81
C PHE A 287 -13.29 -4.39 -16.59
N SER A 288 -14.14 -4.82 -15.65
CA SER A 288 -14.50 -4.07 -14.45
C SER A 288 -13.26 -3.73 -13.61
N PRO A 289 -13.13 -2.49 -13.09
CA PRO A 289 -11.98 -2.10 -12.26
C PRO A 289 -11.81 -2.94 -11.00
N PHE A 290 -12.92 -3.34 -10.37
CA PHE A 290 -12.94 -4.23 -9.21
C PHE A 290 -13.83 -5.44 -9.47
N LEU A 291 -13.47 -6.60 -8.89
CA LEU A 291 -14.37 -7.73 -8.71
C LEU A 291 -14.75 -7.84 -7.22
N GLY A 292 -16.04 -7.61 -6.91
CA GLY A 292 -16.56 -7.62 -5.54
C GLY A 292 -16.83 -6.22 -5.00
N ALA A 293 -16.86 -6.08 -3.68
CA ALA A 293 -17.03 -4.76 -3.05
C ALA A 293 -15.75 -3.93 -3.24
N ALA A 294 -15.90 -2.70 -3.71
CA ALA A 294 -14.80 -1.74 -3.78
C ALA A 294 -14.18 -1.52 -2.39
N PRO A 295 -12.88 -1.21 -2.29
CA PRO A 295 -12.25 -0.92 -1.01
C PRO A 295 -12.94 0.26 -0.32
N LYS A 296 -12.91 0.30 1.03
CA LYS A 296 -13.48 1.42 1.82
C LYS A 296 -12.97 2.77 1.33
N ARG A 297 -11.67 2.83 0.99
CA ARG A 297 -11.02 3.98 0.38
C ARG A 297 -10.82 3.72 -1.10
N ARG A 298 -11.49 4.49 -1.96
CA ARG A 298 -11.45 4.33 -3.42
C ARG A 298 -10.57 5.40 -4.06
N PRO A 299 -9.95 5.12 -5.21
CA PRO A 299 -9.20 6.12 -5.95
C PRO A 299 -10.12 7.17 -6.57
N ASP A 300 -9.60 8.38 -6.75
CA ASP A 300 -10.22 9.38 -7.63
C ASP A 300 -9.96 9.04 -9.10
N LEU A 301 -10.90 9.36 -9.98
CA LEU A 301 -10.69 9.40 -11.41
C LEU A 301 -10.43 10.85 -11.85
N VAL A 302 -9.20 11.14 -12.28
CA VAL A 302 -8.71 12.48 -12.57
C VAL A 302 -8.37 12.59 -14.06
N PHE A 303 -9.16 13.36 -14.80
CA PHE A 303 -8.85 13.73 -16.17
C PHE A 303 -7.98 14.99 -16.18
N VAL A 304 -6.74 14.87 -16.65
CA VAL A 304 -5.83 16.01 -16.79
C VAL A 304 -5.83 16.43 -18.25
N CYS A 305 -6.50 17.53 -18.53
CA CYS A 305 -6.74 18.06 -19.85
C CYS A 305 -5.66 19.09 -20.18
N ASN A 306 -4.97 18.91 -21.31
CA ASN A 306 -3.94 19.86 -21.73
C ASN A 306 -4.50 21.28 -21.93
N ASN A 307 -5.74 21.41 -22.42
CA ASN A 307 -6.43 22.69 -22.61
C ASN A 307 -7.96 22.56 -22.52
N ALA A 308 -8.67 23.69 -22.61
CA ALA A 308 -10.14 23.73 -22.54
C ALA A 308 -10.84 22.91 -23.63
N ALA A 309 -10.22 22.74 -24.81
CA ALA A 309 -10.80 21.90 -25.86
C ALA A 309 -10.80 20.44 -25.45
N ALA A 310 -9.75 19.94 -24.77
CA ALA A 310 -9.71 18.60 -24.19
C ALA A 310 -10.75 18.40 -23.07
N ALA A 311 -10.96 19.42 -22.23
CA ALA A 311 -11.93 19.37 -21.12
C ALA A 311 -13.42 19.35 -21.57
N ALA A 312 -13.71 19.62 -22.84
CA ALA A 312 -15.09 19.71 -23.34
C ALA A 312 -15.92 18.41 -23.18
N CYS A 313 -15.27 17.26 -22.96
CA CYS A 313 -15.94 15.98 -22.71
C CYS A 313 -16.53 15.83 -21.29
N GLU A 314 -16.23 16.74 -20.35
CA GLU A 314 -16.61 16.60 -18.93
C GLU A 314 -18.09 16.31 -18.72
N LYS A 315 -18.98 17.07 -19.38
CA LYS A 315 -20.44 16.85 -19.25
C LYS A 315 -20.86 15.47 -19.73
N ARG A 316 -20.26 14.97 -20.82
CA ARG A 316 -20.54 13.64 -21.38
C ARG A 316 -20.06 12.54 -20.44
N VAL A 317 -18.85 12.69 -19.88
CA VAL A 317 -18.29 11.74 -18.90
C VAL A 317 -19.13 11.67 -17.63
N ARG A 318 -19.53 12.81 -17.06
CA ARG A 318 -20.39 12.84 -15.86
C ARG A 318 -21.76 12.24 -16.12
N ALA A 319 -22.37 12.52 -17.27
CA ALA A 319 -23.64 11.91 -17.67
C ALA A 319 -23.51 10.39 -17.85
N PHE A 320 -22.41 9.92 -18.45
CA PHE A 320 -22.13 8.49 -18.60
C PHE A 320 -22.06 7.79 -17.24
N LEU A 321 -21.23 8.30 -16.32
CA LEU A 321 -21.05 7.70 -14.99
C LEU A 321 -22.32 7.76 -14.13
N THR A 322 -23.19 8.75 -14.34
CA THR A 322 -24.49 8.80 -13.68
C THR A 322 -25.39 7.63 -14.10
N ASN A 323 -25.28 7.20 -15.36
CA ASN A 323 -26.02 6.06 -15.90
C ASN A 323 -25.36 4.70 -15.62
N GLU A 324 -24.10 4.71 -15.14
CA GLU A 324 -23.32 3.51 -14.82
C GLU A 324 -22.91 3.50 -13.33
N PRO A 325 -23.86 3.31 -12.40
CA PRO A 325 -23.61 3.46 -10.96
C PRO A 325 -22.55 2.48 -10.43
N VAL A 326 -22.47 1.27 -11.00
CA VAL A 326 -21.45 0.27 -10.60
C VAL A 326 -20.04 0.77 -10.91
N LEU A 327 -19.83 1.37 -12.09
CA LEU A 327 -18.54 1.95 -12.44
C LEU A 327 -18.27 3.22 -11.62
N ARG A 328 -19.28 4.07 -11.44
CA ARG A 328 -19.17 5.29 -10.61
C ARG A 328 -18.71 4.95 -9.19
N ASP A 329 -19.27 3.91 -8.60
CA ASP A 329 -18.99 3.49 -7.22
C ASP A 329 -17.60 2.86 -7.04
N CYS A 330 -16.85 2.65 -8.14
CA CYS A 330 -15.42 2.30 -8.09
C CYS A 330 -14.53 3.50 -7.75
N PHE A 331 -15.02 4.73 -7.89
CA PHE A 331 -14.27 5.96 -7.68
C PHE A 331 -14.84 6.77 -6.52
N ASP A 332 -13.99 7.48 -5.78
CA ASP A 332 -14.46 8.42 -4.77
C ASP A 332 -14.96 9.71 -5.42
N GLN A 333 -14.15 10.30 -6.31
CA GLN A 333 -14.54 11.48 -7.09
C GLN A 333 -14.12 11.38 -8.56
N VAL A 334 -14.76 12.22 -9.39
CA VAL A 334 -14.40 12.42 -10.80
C VAL A 334 -14.02 13.88 -10.99
N ARG A 335 -12.75 14.14 -11.28
CA ARG A 335 -12.15 15.48 -11.35
C ARG A 335 -11.63 15.78 -12.76
N PHE A 336 -11.73 17.05 -13.15
CA PHE A 336 -11.15 17.58 -14.37
C PHE A 336 -10.16 18.68 -13.99
N VAL A 337 -8.91 18.53 -14.42
CA VAL A 337 -7.85 19.52 -14.24
C VAL A 337 -7.51 20.05 -15.63
N THR A 338 -7.73 21.34 -15.87
CA THR A 338 -7.40 21.98 -17.15
C THR A 338 -6.12 22.80 -16.98
N LEU A 339 -5.12 22.54 -17.82
CA LEU A 339 -3.78 23.14 -17.68
C LEU A 339 -3.54 24.37 -18.56
N ASP A 340 -4.43 24.65 -19.52
CA ASP A 340 -4.33 25.75 -20.48
C ASP A 340 -2.99 25.82 -21.24
N LEU A 341 -2.40 24.65 -21.54
CA LEU A 341 -1.20 24.54 -22.37
C LEU A 341 -1.50 25.07 -23.79
N SER A 342 -0.55 25.83 -24.34
CA SER A 342 -0.63 26.39 -25.68
C SER A 342 0.75 26.66 -26.27
N GLY A 343 0.81 26.87 -27.59
CA GLY A 343 2.04 27.23 -28.31
C GLY A 343 3.16 26.22 -28.10
N ASP A 344 4.36 26.71 -27.75
CA ASP A 344 5.57 25.89 -27.59
C ASP A 344 5.48 24.86 -26.46
N ALA A 345 4.56 25.04 -25.51
CA ALA A 345 4.35 24.12 -24.39
C ALA A 345 3.39 22.96 -24.72
N ASP A 346 2.66 23.02 -25.85
CA ASP A 346 1.60 22.06 -26.21
C ASP A 346 1.88 21.36 -27.55
N ILE A 347 3.12 20.87 -27.73
CA ILE A 347 3.57 20.24 -28.98
C ILE A 347 3.55 18.71 -28.89
N TYR A 348 2.83 18.08 -29.81
CA TYR A 348 2.71 16.63 -29.97
C TYR A 348 3.24 16.18 -31.34
N ARG A 349 4.55 16.32 -31.58
CA ARG A 349 5.16 15.80 -32.81
C ARG A 349 5.56 14.35 -32.60
N ARG A 350 5.21 13.46 -33.53
CA ARG A 350 5.71 12.07 -33.54
C ARG A 350 7.05 11.97 -34.28
N GLU A 351 7.16 12.69 -35.38
CA GLU A 351 8.34 12.71 -36.23
C GLU A 351 9.43 13.57 -35.60
N ASN A 352 10.67 13.07 -35.60
CA ASN A 352 11.82 13.74 -34.99
C ASN A 352 12.52 14.70 -35.98
N HIS A 353 11.74 15.46 -36.76
CA HIS A 353 12.26 16.45 -37.70
C HIS A 353 11.36 17.68 -37.79
N GLY A 354 11.94 18.82 -38.21
CA GLY A 354 11.25 20.11 -38.34
C GLY A 354 11.70 21.17 -37.31
N PRO A 355 11.06 22.37 -37.29
CA PRO A 355 11.42 23.45 -36.38
C PRO A 355 11.19 23.02 -34.93
N ARG A 356 12.29 22.99 -34.15
CA ARG A 356 12.28 22.68 -32.72
C ARG A 356 11.91 23.91 -31.89
N THR A 357 11.22 23.70 -30.79
CA THR A 357 11.06 24.71 -29.74
C THR A 357 12.10 24.48 -28.64
N ASN A 358 12.21 25.42 -27.70
CA ASN A 358 13.12 25.28 -26.56
C ASN A 358 12.72 24.14 -25.61
N GLN A 359 11.56 23.52 -25.82
CA GLN A 359 11.03 22.40 -25.01
C GLN A 359 11.01 21.06 -25.78
N GLY A 360 11.57 21.02 -26.99
CA GLY A 360 11.68 19.80 -27.80
C GLY A 360 10.40 19.38 -28.53
N PHE A 361 10.46 18.23 -29.20
CA PHE A 361 9.37 17.68 -30.01
C PHE A 361 8.24 17.03 -29.21
N ARG A 362 8.50 16.75 -27.92
CA ARG A 362 7.57 16.10 -26.98
C ARG A 362 7.11 17.04 -25.86
N ALA A 363 7.14 18.35 -26.09
CA ALA A 363 6.81 19.35 -25.08
C ALA A 363 5.41 19.14 -24.45
N GLY A 364 4.39 18.85 -25.27
CA GLY A 364 3.02 18.61 -24.79
C GLY A 364 2.92 17.45 -23.80
N PRO A 365 3.30 16.22 -24.18
CA PRO A 365 3.33 15.08 -23.27
C PRO A 365 4.16 15.32 -22.00
N ASN A 366 5.34 15.94 -22.14
CA ASN A 366 6.22 16.23 -21.01
C ASN A 366 5.58 17.19 -20.00
N ASN A 367 5.02 18.31 -20.48
CA ASN A 367 4.37 19.30 -19.63
C ASN A 367 3.08 18.77 -19.02
N LEU A 368 2.30 18.01 -19.80
CA LEU A 368 1.07 17.37 -19.32
C LEU A 368 1.38 16.40 -18.17
N PHE A 369 2.40 15.56 -18.31
CA PHE A 369 2.82 14.64 -17.25
C PHE A 369 3.18 15.38 -15.96
N PHE A 370 4.10 16.35 -16.02
CA PHE A 370 4.54 17.01 -14.79
C PHE A 370 3.44 17.85 -14.14
N ALA A 371 2.61 18.52 -14.93
CA ALA A 371 1.47 19.25 -14.40
C ALA A 371 0.42 18.31 -13.80
N ALA A 372 0.27 17.09 -14.33
CA ALA A 372 -0.53 16.05 -13.69
C ALA A 372 0.05 15.65 -12.32
N MET A 373 1.37 15.45 -12.22
CA MET A 373 2.04 15.15 -10.95
C MET A 373 1.83 16.28 -9.93
N ASP A 374 1.88 17.54 -10.36
CA ASP A 374 1.62 18.71 -9.52
C ASP A 374 0.15 18.75 -9.06
N ALA A 375 -0.79 18.49 -9.97
CA ALA A 375 -2.22 18.51 -9.69
C ALA A 375 -2.65 17.46 -8.67
N VAL A 376 -1.96 16.31 -8.62
CA VAL A 376 -2.26 15.23 -7.67
C VAL A 376 -1.29 15.14 -6.49
N ARG A 377 -0.36 16.08 -6.34
CA ARG A 377 0.67 16.08 -5.27
C ARG A 377 0.11 15.93 -3.86
N GLY A 378 -1.07 16.50 -3.60
CA GLY A 378 -1.75 16.42 -2.31
C GLY A 378 -2.73 15.25 -2.16
N HIS A 379 -2.88 14.41 -3.18
CA HIS A 379 -3.68 13.19 -3.06
C HIS A 379 -2.95 12.18 -2.18
N TRP A 380 -3.71 11.29 -1.55
CA TRP A 380 -3.13 10.23 -0.72
C TRP A 380 -2.65 9.07 -1.60
N GLY A 381 -1.61 8.35 -1.17
CA GLY A 381 -1.13 7.13 -1.82
C GLY A 381 -0.49 7.36 -3.19
N HIS A 382 -0.57 6.34 -4.03
CA HIS A 382 -0.04 6.33 -5.39
C HIS A 382 -1.10 6.75 -6.42
N ALA A 383 -0.65 7.24 -7.57
CA ALA A 383 -1.46 7.51 -8.73
C ALA A 383 -1.08 6.58 -9.89
N LEU A 384 -2.07 5.95 -10.51
CA LEU A 384 -1.92 5.23 -11.76
C LEU A 384 -2.07 6.22 -12.92
N TYR A 385 -1.03 6.45 -13.70
CA TYR A 385 -1.10 7.27 -14.92
C TYR A 385 -1.30 6.35 -16.13
N ILE A 386 -2.41 6.51 -16.83
CA ILE A 386 -2.73 5.71 -18.03
C ILE A 386 -3.34 6.58 -19.13
N GLU A 387 -2.69 6.57 -20.30
CA GLU A 387 -3.17 7.21 -21.52
C GLU A 387 -4.43 6.52 -22.07
N THR A 388 -5.12 7.17 -23.01
CA THR A 388 -6.38 6.64 -23.57
C THR A 388 -6.20 5.38 -24.42
N ASP A 389 -4.98 5.02 -24.78
CA ASP A 389 -4.66 3.77 -25.46
C ASP A 389 -4.23 2.61 -24.53
N CYS A 390 -4.45 2.76 -23.23
CA CYS A 390 -4.37 1.69 -22.25
C CYS A 390 -5.69 0.90 -22.14
N VAL A 391 -5.63 -0.41 -22.36
CA VAL A 391 -6.80 -1.30 -22.41
C VAL A 391 -6.70 -2.37 -21.32
N PRO A 392 -7.63 -2.44 -20.35
CA PRO A 392 -7.72 -3.58 -19.46
C PRO A 392 -7.92 -4.88 -20.23
N ILE A 393 -7.21 -5.94 -19.86
CA ILE A 393 -7.33 -7.27 -20.52
C ILE A 393 -7.95 -8.34 -19.61
N ARG A 394 -8.30 -7.96 -18.38
CA ARG A 394 -9.00 -8.79 -17.40
C ARG A 394 -9.75 -7.89 -16.40
N PRO A 395 -10.74 -8.44 -15.68
CA PRO A 395 -11.41 -7.70 -14.61
C PRO A 395 -10.51 -7.62 -13.35
N ASP A 396 -10.92 -6.81 -12.37
CA ASP A 396 -10.20 -6.55 -11.11
C ASP A 396 -8.84 -5.88 -11.28
N TRP A 397 -8.63 -5.11 -12.35
CA TRP A 397 -7.34 -4.51 -12.64
C TRP A 397 -6.91 -3.44 -11.61
N LEU A 398 -7.84 -2.69 -10.99
CA LEU A 398 -7.52 -1.81 -9.86
C LEU A 398 -7.29 -2.59 -8.57
N GLY A 399 -8.02 -3.68 -8.35
CA GLY A 399 -7.78 -4.58 -7.22
C GLY A 399 -6.38 -5.20 -7.29
N GLN A 400 -5.96 -5.61 -8.49
CA GLN A 400 -4.63 -6.15 -8.74
C GLN A 400 -3.52 -5.11 -8.55
N ILE A 401 -3.73 -3.87 -9.01
CA ILE A 401 -2.79 -2.76 -8.76
C ILE A 401 -2.67 -2.46 -7.26
N ASN A 402 -3.78 -2.42 -6.51
CA ASN A 402 -3.74 -2.23 -5.06
C ASN A 402 -2.94 -3.34 -4.36
N ARG A 403 -3.19 -4.61 -4.69
CA ARG A 403 -2.41 -5.74 -4.14
C ARG A 403 -0.93 -5.65 -4.49
N HIS A 404 -0.59 -5.17 -5.69
CA HIS A 404 0.80 -4.96 -6.07
C HIS A 404 1.48 -3.86 -5.26
N LEU A 405 0.75 -2.77 -4.95
CA LEU A 405 1.26 -1.66 -4.14
C LEU A 405 1.41 -2.00 -2.65
N GLN A 406 0.79 -3.08 -2.19
CA GLN A 406 0.98 -3.62 -0.84
C GLN A 406 2.26 -4.47 -0.71
N GLY A 407 3.16 -4.40 -1.69
CA GLY A 407 4.49 -5.03 -1.61
C GLY A 407 5.37 -4.43 -0.50
N ALA A 408 6.37 -5.22 -0.06
CA ALA A 408 7.18 -4.93 1.13
C ALA A 408 8.00 -3.62 1.08
N GLU A 409 8.24 -3.05 -0.10
CA GLU A 409 8.92 -1.76 -0.20
C GLU A 409 8.22 -0.85 -1.21
N PRO A 410 7.69 0.31 -0.78
CA PRO A 410 7.06 1.29 -1.66
C PRO A 410 8.07 1.85 -2.68
N ALA A 411 7.74 1.68 -3.95
CA ALA A 411 8.45 2.30 -5.06
C ALA A 411 7.88 3.69 -5.37
N TRP A 412 8.74 4.55 -5.92
CA TRP A 412 8.33 5.83 -6.49
C TRP A 412 7.67 5.67 -7.85
N VAL A 413 8.25 4.81 -8.69
CA VAL A 413 7.72 4.52 -10.02
C VAL A 413 7.70 3.02 -10.23
N THR A 414 6.53 2.50 -10.60
CA THR A 414 6.37 1.10 -10.96
C THR A 414 5.68 0.99 -12.31
N GLY A 415 6.34 0.40 -13.30
CA GLY A 415 5.78 0.26 -14.64
C GLY A 415 6.48 -0.83 -15.44
N SER A 416 6.12 -0.99 -16.71
CA SER A 416 6.71 -2.03 -17.54
C SER A 416 7.78 -1.49 -18.48
N ILE A 417 8.68 -2.39 -18.86
CA ILE A 417 9.58 -2.23 -20.00
C ILE A 417 8.80 -2.47 -21.31
N TYR A 418 9.32 -2.01 -22.45
CA TYR A 418 8.79 -2.43 -23.75
C TYR A 418 8.87 -3.96 -23.92
N ARG A 419 7.75 -4.59 -24.26
CA ARG A 419 7.63 -6.05 -24.46
C ARG A 419 7.19 -6.45 -25.86
N GLY A 420 7.00 -5.49 -26.75
CA GLY A 420 6.71 -5.78 -28.16
C GLY A 420 7.95 -6.27 -28.91
N SER A 421 7.75 -6.57 -30.19
CA SER A 421 8.79 -7.14 -31.07
C SER A 421 9.60 -6.11 -31.87
N ASP A 422 9.32 -4.81 -31.72
CA ASP A 422 9.93 -3.80 -32.58
C ASP A 422 11.42 -3.58 -32.29
N ALA A 423 12.14 -3.19 -33.34
CA ALA A 423 13.53 -2.79 -33.27
C ALA A 423 13.66 -1.36 -32.71
N LEU A 424 13.70 -1.26 -31.37
CA LEU A 424 13.93 0.00 -30.64
C LEU A 424 15.38 0.12 -30.13
N GLY A 425 15.81 1.36 -29.88
CA GLY A 425 17.10 1.67 -29.27
C GLY A 425 17.20 1.21 -27.80
N PRO A 426 18.42 1.14 -27.22
CA PRO A 426 18.60 0.56 -25.89
C PRO A 426 17.85 1.32 -24.78
N ARG A 427 17.79 2.66 -24.85
CA ARG A 427 17.07 3.50 -23.91
C ARG A 427 15.56 3.27 -23.99
N GLU A 428 15.03 3.31 -25.21
CA GLU A 428 13.61 3.05 -25.50
C GLU A 428 13.23 1.62 -25.15
N LYS A 429 14.16 0.67 -25.23
CA LYS A 429 13.91 -0.70 -24.79
C LYS A 429 13.91 -0.83 -23.29
N ARG A 430 14.78 -0.14 -22.55
CA ARG A 430 14.95 -0.36 -21.10
C ARG A 430 14.10 0.53 -20.23
N HIS A 431 13.73 1.74 -20.68
CA HIS A 431 12.96 2.66 -19.83
C HIS A 431 11.67 2.03 -19.29
N ILE A 432 11.27 2.49 -18.10
CA ILE A 432 9.92 2.25 -17.58
C ILE A 432 8.97 3.14 -18.40
N ASN A 433 7.94 2.54 -18.99
CA ASN A 433 6.94 3.26 -19.76
C ASN A 433 6.21 4.32 -18.91
N GLY A 434 5.84 5.45 -19.53
CA GLY A 434 5.06 6.50 -18.89
C GLY A 434 3.68 6.07 -18.37
N ASN A 435 3.09 5.00 -18.91
CA ASN A 435 1.91 4.35 -18.32
C ASN A 435 2.34 3.49 -17.12
N ALA A 436 2.46 4.13 -15.98
CA ALA A 436 3.02 3.56 -14.76
C ALA A 436 2.27 4.06 -13.51
N ILE A 437 2.68 3.52 -12.38
CA ILE A 437 2.20 3.93 -11.06
C ILE A 437 3.25 4.82 -10.41
N TYR A 438 2.82 5.93 -9.83
CA TYR A 438 3.66 6.99 -9.30
C TYR A 438 3.33 7.27 -7.82
N ALA A 439 4.32 7.40 -6.95
CA ALA A 439 4.13 7.71 -5.51
C ALA A 439 3.84 9.20 -5.28
N THR A 440 2.79 9.72 -5.88
CA THR A 440 2.51 11.16 -5.95
C THR A 440 2.31 11.81 -4.58
N SER A 441 1.94 11.06 -3.54
CA SER A 441 1.86 11.58 -2.17
C SER A 441 3.19 11.55 -1.39
N ASP A 442 4.25 10.93 -1.91
CA ASP A 442 5.55 10.82 -1.23
C ASP A 442 6.33 12.15 -1.35
N PRO A 443 6.62 12.85 -0.24
CA PRO A 443 7.34 14.12 -0.29
C PRO A 443 8.74 14.01 -0.91
N ALA A 444 9.44 12.89 -0.70
CA ALA A 444 10.77 12.68 -1.26
C ALA A 444 10.70 12.44 -2.78
N PHE A 445 9.64 11.77 -3.26
CA PHE A 445 9.39 11.64 -4.70
C PHE A 445 9.09 13.00 -5.34
N GLN A 446 8.27 13.83 -4.70
CA GLN A 446 7.93 15.16 -5.20
C GLN A 446 9.15 16.08 -5.23
N GLN A 447 9.99 16.03 -4.19
CA GLN A 447 11.27 16.72 -4.20
C GLN A 447 12.17 16.23 -5.34
N PHE A 448 12.21 14.92 -5.62
CA PHE A 448 12.96 14.37 -6.75
C PHE A 448 12.43 14.89 -8.10
N ILE A 449 11.12 14.96 -8.29
CA ILE A 449 10.52 15.56 -9.50
C ILE A 449 11.01 16.99 -9.70
N ASP A 450 10.91 17.83 -8.66
CA ASP A 450 11.18 19.26 -8.75
C ASP A 450 12.67 19.57 -8.91
N THR A 451 13.53 18.84 -8.21
CA THR A 451 14.97 19.15 -8.11
C THR A 451 15.83 18.36 -9.08
N VAL A 452 15.34 17.21 -9.57
CA VAL A 452 16.12 16.32 -10.44
C VAL A 452 15.38 16.06 -11.75
N TRP A 453 14.22 15.42 -11.72
CA TRP A 453 13.59 14.88 -12.93
C TRP A 453 13.28 15.98 -13.96
N ARG A 454 12.53 17.01 -13.56
CA ARG A 454 12.12 18.10 -14.44
C ARG A 454 13.33 18.94 -14.92
N PRO A 455 14.27 19.37 -14.07
CA PRO A 455 15.49 20.05 -14.53
C PRO A 455 16.37 19.20 -15.46
N ARG A 456 16.52 17.90 -15.19
CA ARG A 456 17.31 16.98 -16.03
C ARG A 456 16.67 16.79 -17.40
N LEU A 457 15.34 16.69 -17.48
CA LEU A 457 14.65 16.68 -18.76
C LEU A 457 14.96 17.97 -19.53
N ALA A 458 14.76 19.14 -18.92
CA ALA A 458 14.98 20.44 -19.56
C ALA A 458 16.40 20.58 -20.13
N ALA A 459 17.42 20.04 -19.44
CA ALA A 459 18.78 20.00 -19.95
C ALA A 459 18.92 19.01 -21.13
N LEU A 460 18.35 17.81 -21.02
CA LEU A 460 18.44 16.77 -22.04
C LEU A 460 17.75 17.17 -23.36
N VAL A 461 16.59 17.86 -23.33
CA VAL A 461 15.89 18.25 -24.58
C VAL A 461 16.69 19.23 -25.44
N VAL A 462 17.67 19.95 -24.88
CA VAL A 462 18.55 20.82 -25.66
C VAL A 462 19.44 20.01 -26.61
N GLU A 463 19.96 18.88 -26.14
CA GLU A 463 20.83 17.97 -26.88
C GLU A 463 20.04 16.91 -27.66
N HIS A 464 18.92 16.45 -27.08
CA HIS A 464 18.05 15.39 -27.57
C HIS A 464 16.59 15.87 -27.61
N PRO A 465 16.19 16.67 -28.62
CA PRO A 465 14.85 17.27 -28.70
C PRO A 465 13.70 16.25 -28.67
N GLU A 466 13.95 14.99 -29.00
CA GLU A 466 13.00 13.89 -28.97
C GLU A 466 12.73 13.32 -27.56
N MET A 467 13.50 13.72 -26.54
CA MET A 467 13.49 13.12 -25.20
C MET A 467 12.10 13.23 -24.53
N PRO A 468 11.43 12.09 -24.25
CA PRO A 468 10.23 12.07 -23.42
C PRO A 468 10.61 11.99 -21.93
N PHE A 469 9.69 12.41 -21.07
CA PHE A 469 9.90 12.46 -19.62
C PHE A 469 10.25 11.09 -19.01
N ASP A 470 9.66 10.01 -19.50
CA ASP A 470 9.80 8.64 -18.99
C ASP A 470 11.15 7.99 -19.36
N CYS A 471 11.87 8.54 -20.34
CA CYS A 471 13.23 8.11 -20.69
C CYS A 471 14.34 8.77 -19.84
N VAL A 472 14.02 9.80 -19.04
CA VAL A 472 15.03 10.58 -18.30
C VAL A 472 15.79 9.73 -17.29
N ILE A 473 15.10 8.83 -16.58
CA ILE A 473 15.73 7.96 -15.57
C ILE A 473 16.76 7.03 -16.21
N GLU A 474 16.44 6.45 -17.36
CA GLU A 474 17.37 5.62 -18.12
C GLU A 474 18.56 6.45 -18.65
N ALA A 475 18.30 7.69 -19.09
CA ALA A 475 19.38 8.60 -19.47
C ALA A 475 20.31 8.97 -18.30
N LEU A 476 19.81 9.03 -17.06
CA LEU A 476 20.65 9.21 -15.87
C LEU A 476 21.50 7.98 -15.58
N TYR A 477 20.95 6.76 -15.73
CA TYR A 477 21.73 5.53 -15.64
C TYR A 477 22.84 5.47 -16.70
N GLU A 478 22.58 5.91 -17.92
CA GLU A 478 23.59 5.96 -19.00
C GLU A 478 24.73 6.94 -18.70
N LYS A 479 24.45 8.01 -17.93
CA LYS A 479 25.44 9.04 -17.55
C LYS A 479 26.24 8.67 -16.30
N ALA A 480 25.64 7.93 -15.36
CA ALA A 480 26.26 7.59 -14.08
C ALA A 480 27.44 6.61 -14.24
N ASP A 481 28.65 6.98 -13.78
CA ASP A 481 29.82 6.11 -13.80
C ASP A 481 30.17 5.56 -12.42
N GLY A 482 29.73 4.33 -12.13
CA GLY A 482 30.00 3.67 -10.85
C GLY A 482 31.48 3.43 -10.55
N ARG A 483 32.37 3.50 -11.54
CA ARG A 483 33.82 3.36 -11.33
C ARG A 483 34.44 4.58 -10.66
N GLN A 484 33.76 5.72 -10.70
CA GLN A 484 34.19 6.98 -10.07
C GLN A 484 33.68 7.12 -8.62
N GLY A 485 32.83 6.21 -8.15
CA GLY A 485 32.36 6.22 -6.76
C GLY A 485 31.70 7.56 -6.38
N ASP A 486 32.09 8.14 -5.25
CA ASP A 486 31.46 9.36 -4.73
C ASP A 486 31.84 10.64 -5.52
N ASP A 487 32.83 10.57 -6.42
CA ASP A 487 33.21 11.71 -7.26
C ASP A 487 32.19 11.97 -8.38
N ASP A 488 31.42 10.96 -8.79
CA ASP A 488 30.34 11.10 -9.77
C ASP A 488 29.00 11.39 -9.07
N ALA A 489 28.44 12.58 -9.36
CA ALA A 489 27.19 13.02 -8.76
C ALA A 489 25.97 12.23 -9.23
N ASP A 490 25.96 11.77 -10.49
CA ASP A 490 24.86 10.98 -11.04
C ASP A 490 24.89 9.55 -10.45
N TRP A 491 26.06 8.95 -10.26
CA TRP A 491 26.20 7.68 -9.55
C TRP A 491 25.76 7.77 -8.09
N ARG A 492 26.16 8.82 -7.35
CA ARG A 492 25.68 9.02 -5.97
C ARG A 492 24.16 9.12 -5.89
N LEU A 493 23.57 9.89 -6.80
CA LEU A 493 22.12 10.01 -6.93
C LEU A 493 21.49 8.64 -7.23
N MET A 494 21.93 7.95 -8.28
CA MET A 494 21.38 6.67 -8.68
C MET A 494 21.53 5.63 -7.58
N ARG A 495 22.69 5.50 -6.94
CA ARG A 495 22.91 4.60 -5.80
C ARG A 495 21.89 4.82 -4.68
N ALA A 496 21.49 6.07 -4.43
CA ALA A 496 20.49 6.39 -3.41
C ALA A 496 19.05 6.07 -3.83
N ILE A 497 18.69 6.19 -5.11
CA ILE A 497 17.28 6.15 -5.54
C ILE A 497 16.91 4.97 -6.45
N SER A 498 17.86 4.21 -7.00
CA SER A 498 17.61 3.16 -7.99
C SER A 498 16.55 2.14 -7.54
N HIS A 499 16.59 1.75 -6.26
CA HIS A 499 15.64 0.82 -5.65
C HIS A 499 14.16 1.31 -5.63
N LYS A 500 13.93 2.61 -5.90
CA LYS A 500 12.62 3.25 -5.99
C LYS A 500 11.99 3.18 -7.39
N PHE A 501 12.71 2.71 -8.40
CA PHE A 501 12.19 2.52 -9.77
C PHE A 501 12.11 1.03 -10.06
N ARG A 502 10.90 0.51 -10.28
CA ARG A 502 10.66 -0.94 -10.38
C ARG A 502 9.96 -1.33 -11.66
N TYR A 503 10.51 -2.36 -12.31
CA TYR A 503 9.79 -3.04 -13.36
C TYR A 503 8.66 -3.89 -12.80
N SER A 504 7.55 -3.90 -13.52
CA SER A 504 6.38 -4.70 -13.24
C SER A 504 5.81 -5.28 -14.53
N ALA A 505 5.08 -6.39 -14.38
CA ALA A 505 4.32 -7.00 -15.46
C ALA A 505 2.89 -6.46 -15.55
N LEU A 506 2.46 -5.52 -14.69
CA LEU A 506 1.07 -5.07 -14.61
C LEU A 506 0.55 -4.39 -15.89
N ILE A 507 1.39 -3.54 -16.50
CA ILE A 507 1.01 -2.64 -17.60
C ILE A 507 1.94 -2.84 -18.80
N PRO A 508 2.03 -4.03 -19.41
CA PRO A 508 2.94 -4.31 -20.53
C PRO A 508 2.75 -3.32 -21.68
N ASN A 509 3.87 -2.79 -22.14
CA ASN A 509 3.92 -1.90 -23.30
C ASN A 509 4.13 -2.70 -24.60
N LEU A 510 3.11 -2.74 -25.45
CA LEU A 510 3.11 -3.39 -26.77
C LEU A 510 2.94 -2.38 -27.92
N THR A 511 3.08 -1.08 -27.68
CA THR A 511 2.94 -0.06 -28.74
C THR A 511 4.14 -0.10 -29.68
N GLY A 512 4.08 -1.02 -30.63
CA GLY A 512 4.96 -1.07 -31.79
C GLY A 512 4.19 -0.74 -33.06
N ASP A 513 4.79 0.07 -33.94
CA ASP A 513 4.20 0.44 -35.24
C ASP A 513 4.55 -0.57 -36.34
N THR A 514 5.56 -1.43 -36.12
CA THR A 514 6.05 -2.36 -37.16
C THR A 514 5.38 -3.73 -37.16
N ALA A 515 4.81 -4.14 -36.02
CA ALA A 515 4.11 -5.42 -35.91
C ALA A 515 2.83 -5.43 -36.76
N SER A 516 2.53 -6.57 -37.41
CA SER A 516 1.22 -6.75 -38.05
C SER A 516 0.11 -6.91 -36.99
N LEU A 517 -1.14 -6.65 -37.35
CA LEU A 517 -2.28 -6.87 -36.42
C LEU A 517 -2.41 -8.35 -36.01
N HIS A 518 -2.01 -9.29 -36.87
CA HIS A 518 -1.89 -10.71 -36.53
C HIS A 518 -0.85 -10.96 -35.43
N MET A 519 0.35 -10.38 -35.57
CA MET A 519 1.40 -10.50 -34.57
C MET A 519 0.96 -9.91 -33.24
N LEU A 520 0.28 -8.75 -33.24
CA LEU A 520 -0.24 -8.15 -32.03
C LEU A 520 -1.30 -9.04 -31.36
N ALA A 521 -2.19 -9.66 -32.13
CA ALA A 521 -3.19 -10.60 -31.60
C ALA A 521 -2.54 -11.84 -30.98
N ASP A 522 -1.50 -12.38 -31.61
CA ASP A 522 -0.75 -13.53 -31.09
C ASP A 522 0.04 -13.16 -29.82
N GLN A 523 0.69 -12.00 -29.80
CA GLN A 523 1.39 -11.47 -28.62
C GLN A 523 0.43 -11.25 -27.44
N LEU A 524 -0.75 -10.67 -27.69
CA LEU A 524 -1.77 -10.49 -26.66
C LEU A 524 -2.29 -11.84 -26.14
N GLN A 525 -2.58 -12.79 -27.03
CA GLN A 525 -3.02 -14.14 -26.66
C GLN A 525 -1.98 -14.85 -25.77
N GLU A 526 -0.70 -14.76 -26.13
CA GLU A 526 0.41 -15.30 -25.35
C GLU A 526 0.54 -14.60 -24.00
N LEU A 527 0.52 -13.26 -23.98
CA LEU A 527 0.60 -12.44 -22.78
C LEU A 527 -0.49 -12.80 -21.76
N ILE A 528 -1.74 -12.94 -22.22
CA ILE A 528 -2.89 -13.29 -21.36
C ILE A 528 -2.68 -14.67 -20.73
N GLY A 529 -2.17 -15.65 -21.50
CA GLY A 529 -1.93 -17.00 -21.02
C GLY A 529 -0.69 -17.14 -20.12
N ALA A 530 0.37 -16.39 -20.41
CA ALA A 530 1.66 -16.51 -19.73
C ALA A 530 1.82 -15.58 -18.52
N SER A 531 1.09 -14.46 -18.48
CA SER A 531 1.23 -13.46 -17.41
C SER A 531 -0.10 -13.22 -16.70
N PRO A 532 -0.37 -13.92 -15.58
CA PRO A 532 -1.55 -13.65 -14.75
C PRO A 532 -1.53 -12.24 -14.11
N GLU A 533 -0.34 -11.63 -14.01
CA GLU A 533 -0.15 -10.28 -13.47
C GLU A 533 -0.48 -9.15 -14.44
N SER A 534 -0.47 -9.40 -15.76
CA SER A 534 -0.71 -8.35 -16.76
C SER A 534 -2.18 -7.97 -16.82
N CYS A 535 -2.54 -6.78 -16.35
CA CYS A 535 -3.93 -6.37 -16.18
C CYS A 535 -4.40 -5.28 -17.16
N ILE A 536 -3.48 -4.41 -17.60
CA ILE A 536 -3.70 -3.35 -18.58
C ILE A 536 -2.64 -3.48 -19.66
N VAL A 537 -2.98 -3.29 -20.92
CA VAL A 537 -2.00 -3.26 -22.01
C VAL A 537 -1.99 -1.87 -22.62
N HIS A 538 -0.81 -1.29 -22.76
CA HIS A 538 -0.61 -0.10 -23.59
C HIS A 538 -0.47 -0.54 -25.05
N ALA A 539 -1.53 -0.34 -25.83
CA ALA A 539 -1.62 -0.77 -27.23
C ALA A 539 -2.66 0.04 -28.02
N ARG A 540 -2.21 1.12 -28.69
CA ARG A 540 -3.04 1.98 -29.56
C ARG A 540 -3.93 1.24 -30.54
N ARG A 541 -3.40 0.21 -31.21
CA ARG A 541 -4.15 -0.59 -32.19
C ARG A 541 -5.25 -1.44 -31.54
N LEU A 542 -5.09 -1.82 -30.27
CA LEU A 542 -6.13 -2.51 -29.50
C LEU A 542 -7.20 -1.51 -29.00
N ALA A 543 -6.78 -0.35 -28.51
CA ALA A 543 -7.70 0.70 -28.03
C ALA A 543 -8.66 1.19 -29.12
N ALA A 544 -8.17 1.30 -30.36
CA ALA A 544 -8.98 1.65 -31.53
C ALA A 544 -10.10 0.64 -31.85
N LEU A 545 -10.08 -0.56 -31.25
CA LEU A 545 -11.11 -1.59 -31.43
C LEU A 545 -12.22 -1.55 -30.37
N ILE A 546 -12.12 -0.66 -29.38
CA ILE A 546 -13.15 -0.55 -28.33
C ILE A 546 -14.47 -0.03 -28.90
N ALA A 547 -14.45 1.01 -29.74
CA ALA A 547 -15.67 1.49 -30.42
C ALA A 547 -16.27 0.42 -31.36
N PRO A 548 -15.49 -0.24 -32.24
CA PRO A 548 -15.97 -1.40 -33.00
C PRO A 548 -16.59 -2.51 -32.14
N LEU A 549 -15.99 -2.81 -30.98
CA LEU A 549 -16.55 -3.79 -30.05
C LEU A 549 -17.90 -3.34 -29.51
N ARG A 550 -18.02 -2.10 -29.05
CA ARG A 550 -19.29 -1.52 -28.60
C ARG A 550 -20.37 -1.62 -29.66
N ASP A 551 -20.04 -1.26 -30.89
CA ASP A 551 -21.00 -1.16 -31.99
C ASP A 551 -21.36 -2.52 -32.61
N SER A 552 -20.55 -3.56 -32.35
CA SER A 552 -20.79 -4.93 -32.83
C SER A 552 -22.03 -5.60 -32.22
N GLY A 553 -22.41 -5.20 -31.00
CA GLY A 553 -23.43 -5.88 -30.20
C GLY A 553 -23.01 -7.26 -29.65
N SER A 554 -21.77 -7.69 -29.87
CA SER A 554 -21.20 -8.89 -29.25
C SER A 554 -21.05 -8.72 -27.73
N LYS A 555 -21.04 -9.83 -26.99
CA LYS A 555 -20.73 -9.82 -25.55
C LYS A 555 -19.28 -9.34 -25.36
N PRO A 556 -19.03 -8.20 -24.68
CA PRO A 556 -17.67 -7.67 -24.53
C PRO A 556 -16.78 -8.66 -23.78
N SER A 557 -15.64 -9.00 -24.39
CA SER A 557 -14.63 -9.87 -23.80
C SER A 557 -13.29 -9.67 -24.51
N ILE A 558 -12.19 -10.08 -23.87
CA ILE A 558 -10.87 -10.02 -24.50
C ILE A 558 -10.77 -10.91 -25.74
N ILE A 559 -11.51 -12.03 -25.76
CA ILE A 559 -11.59 -12.93 -26.93
C ILE A 559 -12.21 -12.20 -28.12
N GLU A 560 -13.25 -11.40 -27.88
CA GLU A 560 -13.91 -10.63 -28.95
C GLU A 560 -13.01 -9.50 -29.47
N LEU A 561 -12.26 -8.82 -28.59
CA LEU A 561 -11.24 -7.85 -29.02
C LEU A 561 -10.16 -8.49 -29.89
N LEU A 562 -9.67 -9.68 -29.51
CA LEU A 562 -8.71 -10.45 -30.32
C LEU A 562 -9.30 -10.88 -31.66
N ALA A 563 -10.58 -11.24 -31.71
CA ALA A 563 -11.27 -11.57 -32.95
C ALA A 563 -11.37 -10.35 -33.87
N LEU A 564 -11.80 -9.19 -33.36
CA LEU A 564 -11.84 -7.94 -34.10
C LEU A 564 -10.47 -7.51 -34.61
N LEU A 565 -9.41 -7.74 -33.82
CA LEU A 565 -8.04 -7.44 -34.21
C LEU A 565 -7.58 -8.31 -35.38
N ARG A 566 -7.93 -9.60 -35.40
CA ARG A 566 -7.66 -10.52 -36.52
C ARG A 566 -8.50 -10.18 -37.74
N GLU A 567 -9.79 -9.86 -37.57
CA GLU A 567 -10.66 -9.45 -38.67
C GLU A 567 -10.16 -8.15 -39.34
N ALA A 568 -9.75 -7.16 -38.55
CA ALA A 568 -9.12 -5.94 -39.05
C ALA A 568 -7.81 -6.25 -39.79
N ALA A 569 -7.05 -7.25 -39.35
CA ALA A 569 -5.83 -7.71 -40.02
C ALA A 569 -6.12 -8.33 -41.40
N ASP A 570 -7.25 -9.01 -41.55
CA ASP A 570 -7.72 -9.63 -42.79
C ASP A 570 -8.43 -8.63 -43.73
N GLY A 571 -8.57 -7.37 -43.33
CA GLY A 571 -9.34 -6.36 -44.07
C GLY A 571 -10.85 -6.61 -44.07
N LEU A 572 -11.34 -7.42 -43.13
CA LEU A 572 -12.77 -7.68 -42.95
C LEU A 572 -13.39 -6.54 -42.13
N PRO A 573 -14.54 -5.98 -42.55
CA PRO A 573 -15.22 -4.96 -41.75
C PRO A 573 -15.70 -5.56 -40.42
N PRO A 574 -15.67 -4.79 -39.32
CA PRO A 574 -16.18 -5.26 -38.03
C PRO A 574 -17.64 -5.69 -38.16
N ARG A 575 -17.98 -6.84 -37.55
CA ARG A 575 -19.31 -7.44 -37.69
C ARG A 575 -20.39 -6.49 -37.16
N THR A 576 -21.35 -6.14 -38.01
CA THR A 576 -22.56 -5.41 -37.61
C THR A 576 -23.63 -6.37 -37.04
N PRO A 577 -24.55 -5.87 -36.18
CA PRO A 577 -25.54 -6.70 -35.47
C PRO A 577 -26.42 -7.57 -36.38
N ALA A 578 -26.65 -7.16 -37.62
CA ALA A 578 -27.50 -7.86 -38.58
C ALA A 578 -26.89 -9.19 -39.10
N SER A 579 -25.60 -9.44 -38.85
CA SER A 579 -24.89 -10.62 -39.39
C SER A 579 -25.03 -11.90 -38.52
N GLN A 580 -25.54 -11.79 -37.29
CA GLN A 580 -25.65 -12.92 -36.35
C GLN A 580 -26.61 -14.03 -36.79
N HIS A 581 -27.53 -13.78 -37.73
CA HIS A 581 -28.49 -14.80 -38.19
C HIS A 581 -28.02 -15.69 -39.35
N ARG A 582 -26.83 -15.48 -39.93
CA ARG A 582 -26.39 -16.28 -41.11
C ARG A 582 -25.16 -17.16 -40.93
N ARG A 583 -24.50 -17.19 -39.77
CA ARG A 583 -23.30 -18.03 -39.54
C ARG A 583 -23.43 -19.08 -38.43
N ARG A 584 -24.62 -19.66 -38.23
CA ARG A 584 -24.75 -20.94 -37.49
C ARG A 584 -24.44 -22.19 -38.33
N GLY A 585 -23.92 -22.04 -39.55
CA GLY A 585 -23.79 -23.15 -40.51
C GLY A 585 -22.39 -23.51 -41.00
N GLN A 586 -21.31 -22.83 -40.60
CA GLN A 586 -19.97 -23.14 -41.12
C GLN A 586 -18.88 -22.75 -40.13
N HIS A 587 -18.47 -23.67 -39.26
CA HIS A 587 -17.09 -23.87 -38.77
C HIS A 587 -17.07 -25.13 -37.88
N ALA A 588 -17.28 -26.29 -38.52
CA ALA A 588 -16.89 -27.58 -37.97
C ALA A 588 -15.62 -28.04 -38.70
N TRP A 589 -14.48 -27.41 -38.38
CA TRP A 589 -13.17 -27.87 -38.84
C TRP A 589 -12.13 -27.65 -37.75
N THR A 590 -12.18 -28.48 -36.72
CA THR A 590 -10.98 -28.95 -36.02
C THR A 590 -11.31 -30.23 -35.25
N VAL A 591 -10.35 -31.15 -35.21
CA VAL A 591 -10.32 -32.45 -34.51
C VAL A 591 -10.65 -33.68 -35.38
N ALA A 592 -9.76 -33.97 -36.33
CA ALA A 592 -9.60 -35.33 -36.87
C ALA A 592 -8.20 -35.54 -37.48
N ARG A 593 -7.14 -35.61 -36.65
CA ARG A 593 -5.89 -36.34 -36.96
C ARG A 593 -4.85 -36.39 -35.81
N VAL A 594 -5.23 -36.89 -34.63
CA VAL A 594 -4.26 -37.56 -33.74
C VAL A 594 -5.00 -38.64 -32.96
N ARG A 595 -5.19 -39.82 -33.58
CA ARG A 595 -5.36 -41.13 -32.93
C ARG A 595 -5.73 -42.19 -33.98
N GLN A 596 -4.72 -42.74 -34.64
CA GLN A 596 -4.65 -44.16 -34.98
C GLN A 596 -3.22 -44.49 -35.38
N GLY A 597 -2.56 -45.24 -34.49
CA GLY A 597 -1.16 -45.65 -34.59
C GLY A 597 -0.73 -46.29 -33.27
N LEU A 598 -1.55 -47.22 -32.78
CA LEU A 598 -1.27 -48.01 -31.58
C LEU A 598 -0.38 -49.20 -31.97
N ALA A 599 0.60 -49.46 -31.10
CA ALA A 599 1.36 -50.69 -30.92
C ALA A 599 2.51 -50.99 -31.90
N ARG A 600 3.75 -50.92 -31.39
CA ARG A 600 4.49 -52.10 -30.90
C ARG A 600 5.87 -51.73 -30.29
N ARG A 601 6.00 -52.05 -28.99
CA ARG A 601 7.12 -52.66 -28.25
C ARG A 601 8.56 -52.12 -28.42
N LEU A 602 9.04 -51.49 -27.33
CA LEU A 602 10.31 -51.58 -26.56
C LEU A 602 11.61 -52.25 -27.15
N PRO A 603 12.81 -51.91 -26.61
CA PRO A 603 14.08 -51.66 -27.31
C PRO A 603 15.09 -52.84 -27.28
N PRO A 604 16.32 -52.63 -27.78
CA PRO A 604 17.46 -52.77 -26.86
C PRO A 604 18.64 -51.79 -27.04
N LEU A 605 19.18 -51.38 -25.89
CA LEU A 605 20.59 -51.33 -25.45
C LEU A 605 21.76 -51.18 -26.45
N ARG A 606 22.59 -50.14 -26.15
CA ARG A 606 24.08 -50.06 -26.10
C ARG A 606 24.92 -50.70 -27.21
N ARG A 607 25.82 -49.90 -27.81
CA ARG A 607 27.30 -50.02 -27.67
C ARG A 607 28.06 -48.86 -28.34
N PHE A 608 28.89 -48.20 -27.53
CA PHE A 608 30.29 -47.75 -27.70
C PHE A 608 30.95 -47.65 -29.10
N MET A 609 31.82 -46.61 -29.16
CA MET A 609 32.99 -46.35 -30.03
C MET A 609 32.67 -45.79 -31.43
N ASP A 610 33.29 -44.71 -31.92
CA ASP A 610 34.56 -44.04 -31.57
C ASP A 610 34.42 -42.54 -31.27
#